data_AF-A0A5C7ACS0-F1
#
_entry.id   AF-A0A5C7ACS0-F1
#
_cell.length_a   1.000
_cell.length_b   1.000
_cell.length_c   1.000
_cell.angle_alpha   90.00
_cell.angle_beta   90.00
_cell.angle_gamma   90.00
#
_symmetry.space_group_name_H-M   'P 1'
#
loop_
_entity.id
_entity.type
_entity.pdbx_description
1 polymer ?
#
loop_
_entity_poly.entity_id
_entity_poly.type
_entity_poly.pdbx_seq_one_letter_code
_entity_poly.pdbx_strand_id
1 'polypeptide(L)'
;MTTKQILVIISMFLLFISCEKKQTSLEFEKAVAIEIFPALLDSVFYDTRLTQQPLPPPPNFEWTDSTEIKLDETKIIADLEKRKSELQKDTTKLVVAIVDSTYQINERAKKELINFYKDFKIKLDTTNIEKPYKINLADLKHDDKFKLKYRSQLPPTSKVWKGDYNFYLSGITGFSRIQFDQTKNYGVMISGFGCGRLCGFSGLVFIRKVKSKWVIDKIKIMAVS
;
A
#
# COMPACT_ATOMS: atom_id res chain seq x y z
N MET A 1 29.06 -26.54 -44.21
CA MET A 1 28.73 -25.10 -44.14
C MET A 1 30.01 -24.31 -44.29
N THR A 2 30.12 -23.40 -45.25
CA THR A 2 31.34 -22.60 -45.43
C THR A 2 31.41 -21.48 -44.39
N THR A 3 32.61 -21.04 -44.01
CA THR A 3 32.83 -19.97 -43.02
C THR A 3 32.07 -18.68 -43.36
N LYS A 4 31.85 -18.41 -44.65
CA LYS A 4 31.02 -17.31 -45.16
C LYS A 4 29.53 -17.49 -44.84
N GLN A 5 28.99 -18.70 -44.95
CA GLN A 5 27.60 -19.00 -44.60
C GLN A 5 27.36 -18.87 -43.08
N ILE A 6 28.35 -19.24 -42.26
CA ILE A 6 28.28 -19.07 -40.79
C ILE A 6 28.25 -17.58 -40.41
N LEU A 7 29.10 -16.76 -41.03
CA LEU A 7 29.15 -15.31 -40.80
C LEU A 7 27.84 -14.59 -41.17
N VAL A 8 27.21 -14.98 -42.28
CA VAL A 8 25.91 -14.42 -42.70
C VAL A 8 24.80 -14.77 -41.71
N ILE A 9 24.79 -16.00 -41.18
CA ILE A 9 23.79 -16.42 -40.19
C ILE A 9 24.00 -15.71 -38.85
N ILE A 10 25.24 -15.55 -38.39
CA ILE A 10 25.54 -14.80 -37.15
C ILE A 10 25.12 -13.34 -37.30
N SER A 11 25.41 -12.70 -38.44
CA SER A 11 24.98 -11.33 -38.73
C SER A 11 23.45 -11.19 -38.76
N MET A 12 22.73 -12.20 -39.25
CA MET A 12 21.27 -12.20 -39.30
C MET A 12 20.66 -12.44 -37.92
N PHE A 13 21.30 -13.26 -37.06
CA PHE A 13 20.88 -13.51 -35.68
C PHE A 13 21.06 -12.29 -34.77
N LEU A 14 22.12 -11.50 -34.97
CA LEU A 14 22.37 -10.26 -34.23
C LEU A 14 21.30 -9.17 -34.48
N LEU A 15 20.67 -9.17 -35.67
CA LEU A 15 19.56 -8.25 -35.99
C LEU A 15 18.28 -8.57 -35.20
N PHE A 16 18.08 -9.82 -34.77
CA PHE A 16 16.92 -10.21 -33.96
C PHE A 16 17.08 -9.92 -32.46
N ILE A 17 18.30 -9.66 -31.97
CA ILE A 17 18.58 -9.42 -30.56
C ILE A 17 18.29 -7.95 -30.15
N SER A 18 18.19 -7.02 -31.11
CA SER A 18 18.06 -5.58 -30.82
C SER A 18 16.61 -5.08 -30.64
N CYS A 19 15.61 -5.95 -30.57
CA CYS A 19 14.23 -5.53 -30.30
C CYS A 19 13.90 -5.66 -28.80
N GLU A 20 14.51 -4.82 -27.96
CA GLU A 20 13.95 -4.56 -26.63
C GLU A 20 12.60 -3.87 -26.83
N LYS A 21 11.49 -4.59 -26.59
CA LYS A 21 10.18 -3.95 -26.49
C LYS A 21 10.27 -2.87 -25.40
N LYS A 22 10.27 -1.59 -25.82
CA LYS A 22 10.19 -0.47 -24.88
C LYS A 22 8.89 -0.60 -24.10
N GLN A 23 9.01 -0.95 -22.82
CA GLN A 23 7.89 -0.97 -21.89
C GLN A 23 7.21 0.40 -21.88
N THR A 24 5.88 0.41 -21.98
CA THR A 24 5.12 1.67 -21.91
C THR A 24 5.23 2.29 -20.52
N SER A 25 4.99 3.60 -20.40
CA SER A 25 5.00 4.27 -19.10
C SER A 25 3.99 3.67 -18.10
N LEU A 26 2.83 3.24 -18.60
CA LEU A 26 1.80 2.59 -17.79
C LEU A 26 2.21 1.18 -17.33
N GLU A 27 2.78 0.38 -18.23
CA GLU A 27 3.28 -0.96 -17.85
C GLU A 27 4.41 -0.84 -16.81
N PHE A 28 5.28 0.15 -16.97
CA PHE A 28 6.33 0.45 -16.01
C PHE A 28 5.74 0.80 -14.65
N GLU A 29 4.81 1.75 -14.60
CA GLU A 29 4.15 2.15 -13.35
C GLU A 29 3.46 0.97 -12.65
N LYS A 30 2.72 0.14 -13.41
CA LYS A 30 2.05 -1.05 -12.86
C LYS A 30 3.05 -2.01 -12.24
N ALA A 31 4.19 -2.25 -12.89
CA ALA A 31 5.24 -3.11 -12.36
C ALA A 31 5.78 -2.57 -11.02
N VAL A 32 6.00 -1.25 -10.93
CA VAL A 32 6.43 -0.60 -9.67
C VAL A 32 5.37 -0.73 -8.57
N ALA A 33 4.10 -0.49 -8.90
CA ALA A 33 3.00 -0.61 -7.95
C ALA A 33 2.90 -2.05 -7.38
N ILE A 34 3.01 -3.06 -8.25
CA ILE A 34 3.00 -4.48 -7.86
C ILE A 34 4.21 -4.82 -6.98
N GLU A 35 5.40 -4.30 -7.32
CA GLU A 35 6.63 -4.55 -6.56
C GLU A 35 6.57 -3.96 -5.15
N ILE A 36 6.02 -2.74 -5.00
CA ILE A 36 5.91 -2.04 -3.72
C ILE A 36 4.74 -2.55 -2.87
N PHE A 37 3.70 -3.10 -3.48
CA PHE A 37 2.44 -3.43 -2.78
C PHE A 37 2.60 -4.29 -1.52
N PRO A 38 3.43 -5.35 -1.46
CA PRO A 38 3.64 -6.11 -0.22
C PRO A 38 4.16 -5.24 0.92
N ALA A 39 5.24 -4.48 0.67
CA ALA A 39 5.85 -3.60 1.67
C ALA A 39 4.90 -2.47 2.06
N LEU A 40 4.11 -1.97 1.11
CA LEU A 40 3.08 -0.98 1.39
C LEU A 40 2.01 -1.56 2.31
N LEU A 41 1.45 -2.72 1.95
CA LEU A 41 0.41 -3.38 2.73
C LEU A 41 0.90 -3.65 4.15
N ASP A 42 2.10 -4.19 4.33
CA ASP A 42 2.68 -4.42 5.65
C ASP A 42 2.88 -3.12 6.45
N SER A 43 3.19 -2.01 5.78
CA SER A 43 3.39 -0.71 6.43
C SER A 43 2.08 -0.01 6.82
N VAL A 44 1.00 -0.22 6.06
CA VAL A 44 -0.29 0.47 6.28
C VAL A 44 -1.32 -0.41 7.01
N PHE A 45 -1.12 -1.72 7.03
CA PHE A 45 -2.03 -2.67 7.62
C PHE A 45 -2.07 -2.51 9.14
N TYR A 46 -3.29 -2.48 9.68
CA TYR A 46 -3.53 -2.42 11.12
C TYR A 46 -4.52 -3.51 11.52
N ASP A 47 -4.09 -4.44 12.37
CA ASP A 47 -4.94 -5.50 12.88
C ASP A 47 -5.77 -5.00 14.08
N THR A 48 -7.03 -4.63 13.81
CA THR A 48 -7.94 -4.10 14.83
C THR A 48 -8.27 -5.09 15.94
N ARG A 49 -7.99 -6.40 15.76
CA ARG A 49 -8.17 -7.43 16.80
C ARG A 49 -7.20 -7.26 17.97
N LEU A 50 -6.11 -6.51 17.76
CA LEU A 50 -5.19 -6.10 18.82
C LEU A 50 -5.82 -5.06 19.76
N THR A 51 -6.74 -4.25 19.27
CA THR A 51 -7.42 -3.17 20.04
C THR A 51 -8.80 -3.54 20.57
N GLN A 52 -9.27 -4.75 20.34
CA GLN A 52 -10.58 -5.21 20.82
C GLN A 52 -10.67 -5.41 22.35
N GLN A 53 -9.73 -4.91 23.16
CA GLN A 53 -10.04 -4.76 24.57
C GLN A 53 -11.21 -3.75 24.68
N PRO A 54 -12.32 -4.10 25.34
CA PRO A 54 -13.20 -3.05 25.82
C PRO A 54 -12.31 -2.18 26.70
N LEU A 55 -12.17 -0.89 26.34
CA LEU A 55 -11.93 0.10 27.38
C LEU A 55 -12.98 -0.22 28.45
N PRO A 56 -12.58 -0.48 29.71
CA PRO A 56 -13.57 -0.71 30.75
C PRO A 56 -14.60 0.41 30.62
N PRO A 57 -15.90 0.08 30.59
CA PRO A 57 -16.92 1.12 30.49
C PRO A 57 -16.54 2.18 31.51
N PRO A 58 -16.50 3.47 31.13
CA PRO A 58 -16.24 4.51 32.11
C PRO A 58 -17.17 4.19 33.29
N PRO A 59 -16.62 4.00 34.51
CA PRO A 59 -17.46 3.79 35.68
C PRO A 59 -18.52 4.88 35.64
N ASN A 60 -19.79 4.59 35.93
CA ASN A 60 -20.84 5.61 35.96
C ASN A 60 -20.31 6.84 36.73
N PHE A 61 -19.85 7.85 35.99
CA PHE A 61 -19.05 8.93 36.55
C PHE A 61 -20.05 9.96 37.02
N GLU A 62 -20.43 9.87 38.28
CA GLU A 62 -20.71 11.08 39.03
C GLU A 62 -19.40 11.87 39.03
N TRP A 63 -19.38 13.01 38.35
CA TRP A 63 -18.25 13.92 38.32
C TRP A 63 -17.98 14.42 39.74
N THR A 64 -17.21 13.65 40.49
CA THR A 64 -16.52 14.10 41.68
C THR A 64 -15.07 14.27 41.29
N ASP A 65 -14.59 15.51 41.33
CA ASP A 65 -13.18 15.84 41.13
C ASP A 65 -12.32 14.91 42.00
N SER A 66 -11.32 14.25 41.39
CA SER A 66 -10.14 13.61 42.01
C SER A 66 -9.93 12.08 41.99
N THR A 67 -10.69 11.24 41.27
CA THR A 67 -10.25 9.85 41.07
C THR A 67 -9.22 9.71 39.95
N GLU A 68 -7.93 9.73 40.30
CA GLU A 68 -6.83 9.26 39.46
C GLU A 68 -7.00 7.77 39.13
N ILE A 69 -7.34 7.45 37.89
CA ILE A 69 -7.35 6.07 37.39
C ILE A 69 -5.89 5.64 37.19
N LYS A 70 -5.31 4.92 38.16
CA LYS A 70 -4.00 4.29 37.99
C LYS A 70 -4.10 3.11 37.03
N LEU A 71 -3.73 3.35 35.79
CA LEU A 71 -3.61 2.33 34.76
C LEU A 71 -2.29 1.55 34.98
N ASP A 72 -2.38 0.24 35.18
CA ASP A 72 -1.20 -0.63 35.32
C ASP A 72 -0.60 -0.90 33.93
N GLU A 73 0.33 -0.02 33.52
CA GLU A 73 1.01 -0.08 32.22
C GLU A 73 1.67 -1.44 31.97
N THR A 74 2.24 -2.06 33.02
CA THR A 74 2.89 -3.37 32.95
C THR A 74 1.92 -4.49 32.57
N LYS A 75 0.70 -4.50 33.13
CA LYS A 75 -0.33 -5.49 32.76
C LYS A 75 -0.84 -5.29 31.34
N ILE A 76 -1.02 -4.05 30.90
CA ILE A 76 -1.46 -3.73 29.54
C ILE A 76 -0.43 -4.20 28.52
N ILE A 77 0.85 -3.94 28.77
CA ILE A 77 1.94 -4.39 27.88
C ILE A 77 1.95 -5.92 27.80
N ALA A 78 1.87 -6.61 28.94
CA ALA A 78 1.84 -8.07 28.98
C ALA A 78 0.63 -8.68 28.23
N ASP A 79 -0.56 -8.09 28.39
CA ASP A 79 -1.78 -8.52 27.68
C ASP A 79 -1.66 -8.29 26.16
N LEU A 80 -1.09 -7.16 25.74
CA LEU A 80 -0.85 -6.87 24.33
C LEU A 80 0.16 -7.84 23.71
N GLU A 81 1.24 -8.17 24.40
CA GLU A 81 2.25 -9.14 23.94
C GLU A 81 1.67 -10.55 23.84
N LYS A 82 0.91 -10.97 24.85
CA LYS A 82 0.19 -12.25 24.83
C LYS A 82 -0.76 -12.31 23.64
N ARG A 83 -1.56 -11.27 23.42
CA ARG A 83 -2.54 -11.23 22.31
C ARG A 83 -1.87 -11.17 20.94
N LYS A 84 -0.75 -10.45 20.78
CA LYS A 84 0.07 -10.51 19.57
C LYS A 84 0.52 -11.94 19.28
N SER A 85 0.97 -12.66 20.31
CA SER A 85 1.42 -14.05 20.17
C SER A 85 0.30 -15.01 19.83
N GLU A 86 -0.91 -14.79 20.35
CA GLU A 86 -2.12 -15.55 20.00
C GLU A 86 -2.53 -15.30 18.54
N LEU A 87 -2.56 -14.03 18.10
CA LEU A 87 -2.91 -13.66 16.73
C LEU A 87 -1.87 -14.10 15.71
N GLN A 88 -0.60 -14.24 16.09
CA GLN A 88 0.41 -14.84 15.22
C GLN A 88 0.15 -16.32 14.93
N LYS A 89 -0.51 -17.04 15.84
CA LYS A 89 -0.91 -18.45 15.68
C LYS A 89 -2.29 -18.59 15.06
N ASP A 90 -3.03 -17.50 14.93
CA ASP A 90 -4.37 -17.48 14.38
C ASP A 90 -4.34 -17.73 12.86
N THR A 91 -5.10 -18.74 12.42
CA THR A 91 -5.22 -19.12 11.00
C THR A 91 -6.35 -18.38 10.28
N THR A 92 -7.03 -17.46 10.95
CA THR A 92 -8.13 -16.67 10.37
C THR A 92 -7.63 -15.88 9.17
N LYS A 93 -8.19 -16.16 7.99
CA LYS A 93 -7.86 -15.41 6.78
C LYS A 93 -8.44 -14.00 6.85
N LEU A 94 -7.57 -13.03 6.73
CA LEU A 94 -7.85 -11.61 6.81
C LEU A 94 -8.23 -11.07 5.43
N VAL A 95 -9.47 -10.61 5.27
CA VAL A 95 -9.89 -10.01 4.00
C VAL A 95 -9.53 -8.54 3.97
N VAL A 96 -8.74 -8.15 2.97
CA VAL A 96 -8.44 -6.76 2.66
C VAL A 96 -9.14 -6.40 1.36
N ALA A 97 -10.02 -5.41 1.40
CA ALA A 97 -10.70 -4.93 0.20
C ALA A 97 -9.84 -3.89 -0.51
N ILE A 98 -9.65 -4.06 -1.81
CA ILE A 98 -8.88 -3.16 -2.66
C ILE A 98 -9.84 -2.33 -3.49
N VAL A 99 -9.66 -1.00 -3.50
CA VAL A 99 -10.42 -0.13 -4.41
C VAL A 99 -10.15 -0.55 -5.85
N ASP A 100 -11.21 -0.69 -6.63
CA ASP A 100 -11.18 -1.30 -7.97
C ASP A 100 -10.22 -0.64 -8.96
N SER A 101 -10.01 0.67 -8.83
CA SER A 101 -9.16 1.46 -9.71
C SER A 101 -8.30 2.43 -8.91
N THR A 102 -7.16 2.81 -9.49
CA THR A 102 -6.26 3.79 -8.87
C THR A 102 -6.94 5.14 -8.66
N TYR A 103 -6.60 5.83 -7.56
CA TYR A 103 -6.99 7.23 -7.38
C TYR A 103 -6.25 8.16 -8.35
N GLN A 104 -6.80 9.35 -8.54
CA GLN A 104 -6.05 10.45 -9.16
C GLN A 104 -5.02 11.00 -8.19
N ILE A 105 -3.83 11.27 -8.70
CA ILE A 105 -2.80 11.98 -7.94
C ILE A 105 -3.00 13.48 -8.09
N ASN A 106 -2.80 14.22 -7.00
CA ASN A 106 -3.02 15.66 -6.96
C ASN A 106 -1.71 16.45 -7.04
N GLU A 107 -1.80 17.74 -7.39
CA GLU A 107 -0.65 18.64 -7.48
C GLU A 107 0.12 18.79 -6.16
N ARG A 108 -0.55 18.61 -5.02
CA ARG A 108 0.12 18.63 -3.71
C ARG A 108 1.13 17.48 -3.61
N ALA A 109 0.74 16.26 -3.98
CA ALA A 109 1.64 15.11 -3.99
C ALA A 109 2.85 15.35 -4.91
N LYS A 110 2.62 15.91 -6.11
CA LYS A 110 3.70 16.24 -7.06
C LYS A 110 4.71 17.23 -6.49
N LYS A 111 4.24 18.30 -5.82
CA LYS A 111 5.11 19.27 -5.15
C LYS A 111 5.87 18.65 -3.98
N GLU A 112 5.21 17.80 -3.21
CA GLU A 112 5.82 17.09 -2.09
C GLU A 112 6.93 16.13 -2.54
N LEU A 113 6.81 15.52 -3.73
CA LEU A 113 7.90 14.72 -4.31
C LEU A 113 9.19 15.54 -4.49
N ILE A 114 9.08 16.71 -5.11
CA ILE A 114 10.23 17.62 -5.33
C ILE A 114 10.81 18.04 -3.98
N ASN A 115 9.96 18.41 -3.02
CA ASN A 115 10.40 18.86 -1.70
C ASN A 115 11.10 17.76 -0.91
N PHE A 116 10.58 16.52 -0.96
CA PHE A 116 11.12 15.39 -0.22
C PHE A 116 12.50 14.96 -0.76
N TYR A 117 12.69 14.98 -2.08
CA TYR A 117 13.96 14.63 -2.73
C TYR A 117 14.74 15.86 -3.23
N LYS A 118 14.58 17.01 -2.57
CA LYS A 118 15.19 18.29 -2.99
C LYS A 118 16.72 18.21 -3.13
N ASP A 119 17.38 17.44 -2.27
CA ASP A 119 18.84 17.31 -2.25
C ASP A 119 19.37 16.57 -3.48
N PHE A 120 18.51 15.75 -4.10
CA PHE A 120 18.79 15.03 -5.36
C PHE A 120 18.44 15.86 -6.61
N LYS A 121 17.91 17.07 -6.45
CA LYS A 121 17.56 18.02 -7.54
C LYS A 121 16.71 17.38 -8.64
N ILE A 122 15.73 16.57 -8.24
CA ILE A 122 14.87 15.84 -9.17
C ILE A 122 13.96 16.78 -9.97
N LYS A 123 13.52 16.32 -11.14
CA LYS A 123 12.52 16.97 -11.98
C LYS A 123 11.39 16.01 -12.25
N LEU A 124 10.15 16.48 -12.27
CA LEU A 124 8.99 15.62 -12.55
C LEU A 124 9.00 15.13 -13.99
N ASP A 125 8.57 13.90 -14.18
CA ASP A 125 8.25 13.40 -15.52
C ASP A 125 7.00 14.10 -16.08
N THR A 126 6.83 14.04 -17.40
CA THR A 126 5.71 14.67 -18.11
C THR A 126 4.64 13.66 -18.53
N THR A 127 4.68 12.45 -17.97
CA THR A 127 3.74 11.38 -18.30
C THR A 127 2.33 11.79 -17.89
N ASN A 128 1.35 11.62 -18.80
CA ASN A 128 -0.05 11.84 -18.43
C ASN A 128 -0.53 10.72 -17.49
N ILE A 129 -0.86 11.12 -16.26
CA ILE A 129 -1.34 10.24 -15.19
C ILE A 129 -2.75 10.61 -14.69
N GLU A 130 -3.53 11.34 -15.49
CA GLU A 130 -4.89 11.77 -15.12
C GLU A 130 -5.91 10.63 -15.16
N LYS A 131 -5.72 9.69 -16.09
CA LYS A 131 -6.64 8.56 -16.29
C LYS A 131 -6.34 7.44 -15.30
N PRO A 132 -7.28 7.04 -14.42
CA PRO A 132 -7.07 5.90 -13.55
C PRO A 132 -7.03 4.59 -14.36
N TYR A 133 -6.40 3.56 -13.79
CA TYR A 133 -6.49 2.20 -14.33
C TYR A 133 -7.06 1.23 -13.29
N LYS A 134 -7.70 0.16 -13.78
CA LYS A 134 -8.21 -0.92 -12.94
C LYS A 134 -7.05 -1.71 -12.33
N ILE A 135 -7.09 -1.89 -11.02
CA ILE A 135 -6.12 -2.70 -10.29
C ILE A 135 -6.49 -4.17 -10.48
N ASN A 136 -5.54 -5.01 -10.86
CA ASN A 136 -5.75 -6.44 -10.97
C ASN A 136 -5.27 -7.15 -9.70
N LEU A 137 -6.21 -7.72 -8.93
CA LEU A 137 -5.89 -8.37 -7.66
C LEU A 137 -4.94 -9.57 -7.82
N ALA A 138 -4.97 -10.24 -8.97
CA ALA A 138 -4.12 -11.41 -9.22
C ALA A 138 -2.62 -11.03 -9.30
N ASP A 139 -2.31 -9.78 -9.63
CA ASP A 139 -0.94 -9.32 -9.77
C ASP A 139 -0.35 -8.84 -8.43
N LEU A 140 -1.21 -8.56 -7.44
CA LEU A 140 -0.80 -8.03 -6.14
C LEU A 140 -0.28 -9.15 -5.23
N LYS A 141 1.04 -9.22 -5.08
CA LYS A 141 1.67 -10.14 -4.13
C LYS A 141 1.30 -9.75 -2.69
N HIS A 142 0.99 -10.73 -1.86
CA HIS A 142 0.65 -10.54 -0.45
C HIS A 142 0.98 -11.80 0.34
N ASP A 143 1.08 -11.65 1.66
CA ASP A 143 1.20 -12.76 2.58
C ASP A 143 -0.07 -13.65 2.56
N ASP A 144 0.09 -14.96 2.69
CA ASP A 144 -0.99 -15.96 2.64
C ASP A 144 -2.08 -15.76 3.70
N LYS A 145 -1.78 -15.03 4.79
CA LYS A 145 -2.78 -14.64 5.79
C LYS A 145 -3.85 -13.71 5.23
N PHE A 146 -3.54 -12.99 4.14
CA PHE A 146 -4.47 -12.07 3.51
C PHE A 146 -5.24 -12.73 2.36
N LYS A 147 -6.48 -12.29 2.18
CA LYS A 147 -7.28 -12.57 1.00
C LYS A 147 -7.79 -11.26 0.42
N LEU A 148 -7.43 -10.98 -0.83
CA LEU A 148 -7.84 -9.74 -1.49
C LEU A 148 -9.23 -9.89 -2.11
N LYS A 149 -10.05 -8.84 -1.99
CA LYS A 149 -11.34 -8.69 -2.70
C LYS A 149 -11.46 -7.30 -3.27
N TYR A 150 -12.27 -7.12 -4.31
CA TYR A 150 -12.61 -5.77 -4.76
C TYR A 150 -13.55 -5.09 -3.77
N ARG A 151 -13.34 -3.79 -3.56
CA ARG A 151 -14.22 -2.98 -2.71
C ARG A 151 -15.65 -2.95 -3.24
N SER A 152 -15.84 -2.97 -4.56
CA SER A 152 -17.16 -3.02 -5.21
C SER A 152 -17.98 -4.28 -4.88
N GLN A 153 -17.34 -5.38 -4.44
CA GLN A 153 -18.04 -6.60 -4.03
C GLN A 153 -18.67 -6.50 -2.64
N LEU A 154 -18.41 -5.42 -1.91
CA LEU A 154 -18.88 -5.20 -0.56
C LEU A 154 -19.93 -4.07 -0.53
N PRO A 155 -20.84 -4.05 0.47
CA PRO A 155 -21.83 -2.99 0.64
C PRO A 155 -21.22 -1.59 0.49
N PRO A 156 -21.89 -0.65 -0.22
CA PRO A 156 -21.36 0.69 -0.39
C PRO A 156 -21.34 1.44 0.94
N THR A 157 -20.58 2.54 1.00
CA THR A 157 -20.49 3.45 2.17
C THR A 157 -19.96 2.77 3.44
N SER A 158 -20.20 3.39 4.61
CA SER A 158 -19.82 2.88 5.93
C SER A 158 -20.57 1.62 6.36
N LYS A 159 -21.60 1.18 5.62
CA LYS A 159 -22.30 -0.09 5.85
C LYS A 159 -21.37 -1.30 5.71
N VAL A 160 -20.29 -1.16 4.94
CA VAL A 160 -19.26 -2.20 4.78
C VAL A 160 -18.69 -2.69 6.12
N TRP A 161 -18.58 -1.81 7.11
CA TRP A 161 -18.06 -2.11 8.45
C TRP A 161 -19.08 -2.77 9.38
N LYS A 162 -20.36 -2.79 8.99
CA LYS A 162 -21.46 -3.38 9.76
C LYS A 162 -21.96 -4.69 9.15
N GLY A 163 -21.33 -5.17 8.08
CA GLY A 163 -21.75 -6.37 7.39
C GLY A 163 -21.45 -7.61 8.23
N ASP A 164 -22.42 -8.51 8.29
CA ASP A 164 -22.22 -9.87 8.76
C ASP A 164 -21.64 -10.68 7.59
N TYR A 165 -20.35 -10.98 7.65
CA TYR A 165 -19.65 -11.71 6.62
C TYR A 165 -19.14 -13.03 7.19
N ASN A 166 -19.07 -14.05 6.34
CA ASN A 166 -18.37 -15.30 6.64
C ASN A 166 -16.83 -15.17 6.60
N PHE A 167 -16.29 -13.94 6.67
CA PHE A 167 -14.87 -13.64 6.68
C PHE A 167 -14.60 -12.40 7.54
N TYR A 168 -13.38 -12.27 8.04
CA TYR A 168 -12.97 -11.09 8.80
C TYR A 168 -12.49 -9.97 7.86
N LEU A 169 -13.30 -8.93 7.67
CA LEU A 169 -12.87 -7.74 6.93
C LEU A 169 -11.89 -6.94 7.78
N SER A 170 -10.61 -7.03 7.44
CA SER A 170 -9.53 -6.37 8.21
C SER A 170 -9.31 -4.94 7.79
N GLY A 171 -9.64 -4.60 6.54
CA GLY A 171 -9.58 -3.23 6.09
C GLY A 171 -9.85 -3.02 4.62
N ILE A 172 -9.81 -1.76 4.22
CA ILE A 172 -10.00 -1.29 2.86
C ILE A 172 -8.80 -0.42 2.50
N THR A 173 -8.16 -0.69 1.38
CA THR A 173 -7.01 0.08 0.90
C THR A 173 -7.06 0.28 -0.61
N GLY A 174 -6.16 1.12 -1.11
CA GLY A 174 -5.97 1.44 -2.51
C GLY A 174 -4.80 2.40 -2.65
N PHE A 175 -4.45 2.71 -3.89
CA PHE A 175 -3.36 3.63 -4.20
C PHE A 175 -3.69 4.47 -5.42
N SER A 176 -3.09 5.66 -5.52
CA SER A 176 -3.21 6.51 -6.70
C SER A 176 -2.31 6.02 -7.83
N ARG A 177 -2.43 6.67 -8.99
CA ARG A 177 -1.33 6.70 -9.97
C ARG A 177 -0.03 7.18 -9.31
N ILE A 178 1.11 6.76 -9.82
CA ILE A 178 2.43 7.15 -9.33
C ILE A 178 2.97 8.30 -10.17
N GLN A 179 3.36 9.39 -9.51
CA GLN A 179 4.16 10.44 -10.14
C GLN A 179 5.65 10.08 -9.99
N PHE A 180 6.38 10.01 -11.10
CA PHE A 180 7.81 9.78 -11.08
C PHE A 180 8.60 11.06 -11.36
N ASP A 181 9.89 11.01 -11.03
CA ASP A 181 10.86 11.92 -11.60
C ASP A 181 11.26 11.50 -13.04
N GLN A 182 11.90 12.39 -13.79
CA GLN A 182 12.35 12.15 -15.17
C GLN A 182 13.29 10.95 -15.29
N THR A 183 14.08 10.67 -14.25
CA THR A 183 15.03 9.55 -14.26
C THR A 183 14.38 8.22 -13.87
N LYS A 184 13.11 8.23 -13.45
CA LYS A 184 12.38 7.06 -12.94
C LYS A 184 13.14 6.33 -11.83
N ASN A 185 13.76 7.10 -10.95
CA ASN A 185 14.44 6.59 -9.76
C ASN A 185 13.71 7.00 -8.47
N TYR A 186 12.81 7.98 -8.54
CA TYR A 186 12.06 8.51 -7.42
C TYR A 186 10.59 8.62 -7.81
N GLY A 187 9.69 8.36 -6.87
CA GLY A 187 8.27 8.51 -7.10
C GLY A 187 7.47 8.79 -5.83
N VAL A 188 6.24 9.25 -6.03
CA VAL A 188 5.26 9.42 -4.97
C VAL A 188 3.91 8.89 -5.42
N MET A 189 3.18 8.30 -4.49
CA MET A 189 1.77 7.94 -4.65
C MET A 189 0.99 8.25 -3.38
N ILE A 190 -0.33 8.38 -3.51
CA ILE A 190 -1.24 8.48 -2.39
C ILE A 190 -1.73 7.08 -2.07
N SER A 191 -1.67 6.68 -0.81
CA SER A 191 -2.30 5.45 -0.34
C SER A 191 -2.89 5.68 1.04
N GLY A 192 -3.74 4.76 1.47
CA GLY A 192 -4.39 4.82 2.76
C GLY A 192 -4.94 3.46 3.15
N PHE A 193 -5.24 3.32 4.43
CA PHE A 193 -5.84 2.12 4.97
C PHE A 193 -7.00 2.53 5.88
N GLY A 194 -8.19 2.02 5.59
CA GLY A 194 -9.34 2.09 6.47
C GLY A 194 -9.51 0.77 7.21
N CYS A 195 -9.83 0.84 8.49
CA CYS A 195 -10.02 -0.29 9.41
C CYS A 195 -11.36 -0.19 10.18
N GLY A 196 -12.22 0.76 9.81
CA GLY A 196 -13.49 1.02 10.47
C GLY A 196 -14.10 2.36 10.06
N ARG A 197 -15.18 2.78 10.73
CA ARG A 197 -15.85 4.07 10.46
C ARG A 197 -15.00 5.29 10.85
N LEU A 198 -14.29 5.18 11.96
CA LEU A 198 -13.42 6.21 12.57
C LEU A 198 -12.00 5.65 12.72
N CYS A 199 -11.62 4.76 11.81
CA CYS A 199 -10.34 4.07 11.83
C CYS A 199 -9.84 4.10 10.40
N GLY A 200 -8.89 4.97 10.15
CA GLY A 200 -8.19 4.99 8.88
C GLY A 200 -7.31 6.20 8.70
N PHE A 201 -6.45 6.13 7.71
CA PHE A 201 -5.58 7.23 7.34
C PHE A 201 -5.36 7.27 5.83
N SER A 202 -4.92 8.43 5.35
CA SER A 202 -4.36 8.60 4.02
C SER A 202 -3.02 9.31 4.10
N GLY A 203 -2.10 8.99 3.21
CA GLY A 203 -0.74 9.50 3.23
C GLY A 203 -0.06 9.50 1.86
N LEU A 204 1.06 10.22 1.80
CA LEU A 204 1.98 10.20 0.67
C LEU A 204 3.04 9.12 0.91
N VAL A 205 3.17 8.20 -0.03
CA VAL A 205 4.17 7.14 -0.03
C VAL A 205 5.28 7.56 -0.98
N PHE A 206 6.44 7.88 -0.43
CA PHE A 206 7.64 8.20 -1.18
C PHE A 206 8.43 6.92 -1.44
N ILE A 207 8.73 6.67 -2.70
CA ILE A 207 9.45 5.49 -3.14
C ILE A 207 10.70 5.88 -3.92
N ARG A 208 11.72 5.04 -3.88
CA ARG A 208 12.91 5.19 -4.71
C ARG A 208 13.46 3.86 -5.17
N LYS A 209 14.30 3.92 -6.20
CA LYS A 209 15.01 2.76 -6.76
C LYS A 209 16.38 2.61 -6.12
N VAL A 210 16.65 1.45 -5.54
CA VAL A 210 17.92 1.07 -4.90
C VAL A 210 18.37 -0.27 -5.46
N LYS A 211 19.54 -0.31 -6.11
CA LYS A 211 20.10 -1.54 -6.71
C LYS A 211 19.05 -2.28 -7.57
N SER A 212 18.35 -1.53 -8.41
CA SER A 212 17.29 -1.99 -9.30
C SER A 212 15.98 -2.46 -8.66
N LYS A 213 15.81 -2.32 -7.34
CA LYS A 213 14.56 -2.61 -6.63
C LYS A 213 13.91 -1.34 -6.12
N TRP A 214 12.59 -1.29 -6.10
CA TRP A 214 11.83 -0.20 -5.51
C TRP A 214 11.65 -0.43 -4.01
N VAL A 215 11.88 0.62 -3.22
CA VAL A 215 11.69 0.62 -1.77
C VAL A 215 10.86 1.82 -1.35
N ILE A 216 10.14 1.68 -0.24
CA ILE A 216 9.46 2.79 0.43
C ILE A 216 10.50 3.51 1.31
N ASP A 217 10.71 4.79 1.06
CA ASP A 217 11.55 5.63 1.93
C ASP A 217 10.75 6.20 3.09
N LYS A 218 9.50 6.64 2.82
CA LYS A 218 8.66 7.25 3.84
C LYS A 218 7.18 7.19 3.49
N ILE A 219 6.36 7.06 4.53
CA ILE A 219 4.92 7.34 4.46
C ILE A 219 4.64 8.59 5.31
N LYS A 220 4.20 9.67 4.67
CA LYS A 220 3.79 10.92 5.34
C LYS A 220 2.27 10.94 5.46
N ILE A 221 1.76 10.82 6.69
CA ILE A 221 0.32 10.88 6.97
C ILE A 221 -0.20 12.29 6.63
N MET A 222 -1.30 12.33 5.87
CA MET A 222 -1.95 13.56 5.42
C MET A 222 -3.29 13.79 6.13
N ALA A 223 -4.02 12.71 6.44
CA ALA A 223 -5.27 12.78 7.16
C ALA A 223 -5.51 11.47 7.92
N VAL A 224 -6.24 11.58 9.03
CA VAL A 224 -6.74 10.46 9.86
C VAL A 224 -8.24 10.63 10.02
N SER A 225 -8.97 9.53 10.21
CA SER A 225 -10.41 9.50 10.53
C SER A 225 -10.65 9.25 12.00
#